data_AF-A0A956GLM0-F1
#
_entry.id   AF-A0A956GLM0-F1
#
_cell.length_a   1.000
_cell.length_b   1.000
_cell.length_c   1.000
_cell.angle_alpha   90.00
_cell.angle_beta   90.00
_cell.angle_gamma   90.00
#
_symmetry.space_group_name_H-M   'P 1'
#
loop_
_entity.id
_entity.type
_entity.pdbx_description
1 polymer ?
#
loop_
_entity_poly.entity_id
_entity_poly.type
_entity_poly.pdbx_seq_one_letter_code
_entity_poly.pdbx_strand_id
1 'polypeptide(L)'
;FDGATWSAAGDLGGDGAVFVGAIAVTGDGYCVGGNFDAIAGVAAGGAACWDGVAWTALGDQLPGTLRALAQGPDGTWYAGGSLFFDDGSNDVPQMIAYLDGDGAWQPLGGGLRGWFECPGEVDAIHVDGDDVVVAGTFTAAPPDLQLTGLARWRASDGWHAVASTRGVHQEPTFCGAGVRALLAADDDLIVGGRFASAGDVAAANVARIAADEAVTPLPSPRPTRGVTGADGPLVGAIGAGADGLVATGPLAIAGLGGDVPAARLDADGWHALAIDPAIVLREVIDVAIRPDGTYAIATQRGLWVGPLDALQPVPGTDLVTGVLATAGADLIVATNRRDVDRGEVLRWDGATLTSLGAFDDTVAELAWDGDAVLVAGDFHDVDGVAVDGFARYRDGAWSDPGFGAPFARPTALFRVATCDRGVVVGTLGDAAGVPVPLRFHDASGWHDLDGGRVHAAVDLAITDGALYVDERAPGRSAIAAWRFGP
;
A
#
# COMPACT_ATOMS: atom_id res chain seq x y z
N PHE A 1 10.77 -6.94 0.15
CA PHE A 1 10.33 -6.94 1.56
C PHE A 1 10.82 -8.23 2.19
N ASP A 2 11.57 -8.16 3.29
CA ASP A 2 12.18 -9.33 3.95
C ASP A 2 11.40 -9.80 5.19
N GLY A 3 10.18 -9.28 5.39
CA GLY A 3 9.37 -9.52 6.58
C GLY A 3 9.45 -8.41 7.63
N ALA A 4 10.42 -7.49 7.51
CA ALA A 4 10.55 -6.34 8.42
C ALA A 4 10.75 -5.01 7.67
N THR A 5 11.48 -5.02 6.55
CA THR A 5 11.84 -3.81 5.83
C THR A 5 11.65 -3.92 4.32
N TRP A 6 11.38 -2.77 3.70
CA TRP A 6 11.42 -2.60 2.26
C TRP A 6 12.83 -2.16 1.86
N SER A 7 13.51 -2.97 1.05
CA SER A 7 14.76 -2.61 0.38
C SER A 7 14.51 -2.39 -1.11
N ALA A 8 15.26 -1.48 -1.72
CA ALA A 8 15.26 -1.33 -3.16
C ALA A 8 15.86 -2.60 -3.80
N ALA A 9 15.12 -3.21 -4.72
CA ALA A 9 15.59 -4.34 -5.51
C ALA A 9 15.92 -3.83 -6.91
N GLY A 10 17.20 -3.89 -7.30
CA GLY A 10 17.71 -3.45 -8.60
C GLY A 10 17.43 -1.97 -8.88
N ASP A 11 18.44 -1.09 -8.76
CA ASP A 11 18.28 0.28 -9.22
C ASP A 11 17.93 0.26 -10.72
N LEU A 12 16.79 0.85 -11.10
CA LEU A 12 16.35 0.91 -12.49
C LEU A 12 17.16 1.94 -13.30
N GLY A 13 17.92 2.82 -12.62
CA GLY A 13 18.89 3.79 -13.12
C GLY A 13 18.57 4.51 -14.44
N GLY A 14 18.46 5.84 -14.41
CA GLY A 14 18.55 6.68 -15.62
C GLY A 14 17.65 7.92 -15.64
N ASP A 15 18.17 8.98 -16.28
CA ASP A 15 17.55 10.29 -16.51
C ASP A 15 16.47 10.30 -17.64
N GLY A 16 15.78 9.17 -17.85
CA GLY A 16 14.80 8.95 -18.93
C GLY A 16 13.56 8.19 -18.48
N ALA A 17 12.48 8.24 -19.28
CA ALA A 17 11.21 7.60 -18.92
C ALA A 17 11.27 6.07 -19.09
N VAL A 18 11.66 5.36 -18.02
CA VAL A 18 11.51 3.89 -17.94
C VAL A 18 10.07 3.58 -17.53
N PHE A 19 9.28 3.03 -18.45
CA PHE A 19 7.95 2.52 -18.14
C PHE A 19 8.01 1.00 -17.98
N VAL A 20 7.77 0.50 -16.76
CA VAL A 20 7.63 -0.94 -16.50
C VAL A 20 6.15 -1.29 -16.46
N GLY A 21 5.72 -2.19 -17.35
CA GLY A 21 4.34 -2.65 -17.46
C GLY A 21 4.10 -4.05 -16.89
N ALA A 22 5.15 -4.87 -16.78
CA ALA A 22 5.06 -6.24 -16.29
C ALA A 22 6.27 -6.61 -15.40
N ILE A 23 6.04 -7.57 -14.50
CA ILE A 23 7.07 -8.25 -13.73
C ILE A 23 6.78 -9.75 -13.69
N ALA A 24 7.82 -10.56 -13.81
CA ALA A 24 7.77 -12.01 -13.67
C ALA A 24 8.86 -12.45 -12.69
N VAL A 25 8.47 -13.16 -11.63
CA VAL A 25 9.43 -13.67 -10.63
C VAL A 25 10.09 -14.94 -11.19
N THR A 26 11.40 -15.05 -11.05
CA THR A 26 12.19 -16.24 -11.42
C THR A 26 12.80 -16.85 -10.16
N GLY A 27 13.38 -18.05 -10.27
CA GLY A 27 13.98 -18.74 -9.12
C GLY A 27 15.10 -17.96 -8.43
N ASP A 28 15.87 -17.20 -9.22
CA ASP A 28 17.05 -16.46 -8.75
C ASP A 28 16.87 -14.93 -8.78
N GLY A 29 15.66 -14.43 -9.06
CA GLY A 29 15.41 -13.00 -9.17
C GLY A 29 14.06 -12.66 -9.80
N TYR A 30 14.06 -11.71 -10.74
CA TYR A 30 12.85 -11.34 -11.47
C TYR A 30 13.20 -10.68 -12.81
N CYS A 31 12.29 -10.77 -13.76
CA CYS A 31 12.35 -10.04 -15.00
C CYS A 31 11.24 -9.00 -15.07
N VAL A 32 11.55 -7.87 -15.69
CA VAL A 32 10.62 -6.78 -15.94
C VAL A 32 10.48 -6.60 -17.44
N GLY A 33 9.34 -6.10 -17.87
CA GLY A 33 9.21 -5.56 -19.21
C GLY A 33 8.23 -4.41 -19.29
N GLY A 34 8.32 -3.65 -20.38
CA GLY A 34 7.57 -2.42 -20.54
C GLY A 34 7.95 -1.67 -21.81
N ASN A 35 8.15 -0.36 -21.69
CA ASN A 35 8.60 0.53 -22.76
C ASN A 35 9.84 1.28 -22.27
N PHE A 36 11.01 0.76 -22.64
CA PHE A 36 12.32 1.32 -22.34
C PHE A 36 13.36 0.74 -23.30
N ASP A 37 14.37 1.54 -23.64
CA ASP A 37 15.52 1.08 -24.44
C ASP A 37 16.68 0.56 -23.57
N ALA A 38 16.72 0.98 -22.30
CA ALA A 38 17.73 0.60 -21.34
C ALA A 38 17.21 0.66 -19.90
N ILE A 39 17.83 -0.14 -19.03
CA ILE A 39 17.58 -0.18 -17.58
C ILE A 39 18.93 -0.19 -16.86
N ALA A 40 19.16 0.74 -15.93
CA ALA A 40 20.41 0.84 -15.17
C ALA A 40 21.68 0.92 -16.04
N GLY A 41 21.58 1.55 -17.22
CA GLY A 41 22.67 1.61 -18.20
C GLY A 41 22.89 0.35 -19.04
N VAL A 42 22.08 -0.70 -18.83
CA VAL A 42 22.06 -1.91 -19.66
C VAL A 42 21.05 -1.71 -20.79
N ALA A 43 21.52 -1.79 -22.04
CA ALA A 43 20.63 -1.76 -23.20
C ALA A 43 19.75 -3.01 -23.20
N ALA A 44 18.44 -2.83 -23.01
CA ALA A 44 17.47 -3.88 -22.83
C ALA A 44 16.16 -3.40 -23.45
N GLY A 45 15.85 -3.94 -24.63
CA GLY A 45 14.80 -3.41 -25.50
C GLY A 45 13.40 -3.83 -25.08
N GLY A 46 12.93 -3.26 -23.97
CA GLY A 46 11.60 -3.48 -23.41
C GLY A 46 11.48 -4.68 -22.48
N ALA A 47 12.53 -5.48 -22.28
CA ALA A 47 12.55 -6.57 -21.30
C ALA A 47 13.96 -6.82 -20.72
N ALA A 48 14.06 -7.01 -19.41
CA ALA A 48 15.32 -7.24 -18.70
C ALA A 48 15.13 -8.10 -17.43
N CYS A 49 16.15 -8.84 -17.02
CA CYS A 49 16.16 -9.67 -15.82
C CYS A 49 17.18 -9.16 -14.80
N TRP A 50 16.80 -9.21 -13.53
CA TRP A 50 17.65 -8.95 -12.38
C TRP A 50 17.93 -10.28 -11.66
N ASP A 51 19.20 -10.59 -11.46
CA ASP A 51 19.66 -11.84 -10.83
C ASP A 51 20.04 -11.68 -9.34
N GLY A 52 19.70 -10.54 -8.73
CA GLY A 52 20.16 -10.17 -7.39
C GLY A 52 21.41 -9.30 -7.36
N VAL A 53 22.16 -9.22 -8.47
CA VAL A 53 23.45 -8.50 -8.56
C VAL A 53 23.48 -7.52 -9.73
N ALA A 54 22.96 -7.90 -10.89
CA ALA A 54 23.02 -7.13 -12.12
C ALA A 54 21.76 -7.30 -12.99
N TRP A 55 21.51 -6.29 -13.83
CA TRP A 55 20.52 -6.36 -14.90
C TRP A 55 21.13 -7.00 -16.16
N THR A 56 20.36 -7.86 -16.82
CA THR A 56 20.68 -8.43 -18.13
C THR A 56 19.49 -8.26 -19.07
N ALA A 57 19.73 -7.98 -20.36
CA ALA A 57 18.66 -7.92 -21.35
C ALA A 57 17.97 -9.28 -21.51
N LEU A 58 16.64 -9.27 -21.72
CA LEU A 58 15.86 -10.45 -22.05
C LEU A 58 15.44 -10.39 -23.52
N GLY A 59 16.27 -11.00 -24.37
CA GLY A 59 16.10 -10.97 -25.82
C GLY A 59 16.42 -9.62 -26.46
N ASP A 60 16.16 -9.55 -27.77
CA ASP A 60 16.30 -8.33 -28.58
C ASP A 60 15.12 -7.36 -28.37
N GLN A 61 15.19 -6.19 -29.02
CA GLN A 61 14.17 -5.14 -28.96
C GLN A 61 12.77 -5.65 -29.35
N LEU A 62 11.81 -5.53 -28.44
CA LEU A 62 10.40 -5.78 -28.71
C LEU A 62 9.79 -4.62 -29.51
N PRO A 63 8.96 -4.89 -30.53
CA PRO A 63 8.37 -3.83 -31.34
C PRO A 63 7.07 -3.32 -30.71
N GLY A 64 7.14 -2.77 -29.50
CA GLY A 64 5.97 -2.24 -28.82
C GLY A 64 6.10 -2.08 -27.31
N THR A 65 4.96 -1.92 -26.64
CA THR A 65 4.88 -1.81 -25.17
C THR A 65 4.43 -3.13 -24.57
N LEU A 66 5.26 -3.67 -23.69
CA LEU A 66 4.97 -4.90 -22.96
C LEU A 66 4.14 -4.62 -21.69
N ARG A 67 3.08 -5.40 -21.48
CA ARG A 67 2.15 -5.30 -20.33
C ARG A 67 2.02 -6.61 -19.55
N ALA A 68 2.37 -7.74 -20.16
CA ALA A 68 2.38 -9.05 -19.52
C ALA A 68 3.67 -9.81 -19.87
N LEU A 69 4.26 -10.46 -18.88
CA LEU A 69 5.46 -11.29 -19.04
C LEU A 69 5.29 -12.55 -18.20
N ALA A 70 5.57 -13.71 -18.78
CA ALA A 70 5.52 -15.00 -18.09
C ALA A 70 6.60 -15.95 -18.64
N GLN A 71 7.11 -16.84 -17.79
CA GLN A 71 8.02 -17.90 -18.21
C GLN A 71 7.33 -19.25 -18.08
N GLY A 72 7.43 -20.09 -19.12
CA GLY A 72 6.99 -21.48 -19.09
C GLY A 72 7.98 -22.39 -18.36
N PRO A 73 7.53 -23.62 -18.00
CA PRO A 73 8.36 -24.59 -17.29
C PRO A 73 9.56 -25.09 -18.09
N ASP A 74 9.51 -24.96 -19.42
CA ASP A 74 10.59 -25.27 -20.37
C ASP A 74 11.63 -24.15 -20.49
N GLY A 75 11.39 -23.00 -19.85
CA GLY A 75 12.23 -21.81 -19.93
C GLY A 75 11.82 -20.81 -21.01
N THR A 76 10.82 -21.14 -21.84
CA THR A 76 10.29 -20.25 -22.88
C THR A 76 9.63 -19.03 -22.24
N TRP A 77 9.98 -17.84 -22.70
CA TRP A 77 9.34 -16.61 -22.27
C TRP A 77 8.19 -16.23 -23.17
N TYR A 78 7.13 -15.67 -22.60
CA TYR A 78 5.97 -15.14 -23.29
C TYR A 78 5.76 -13.68 -22.91
N ALA A 79 5.57 -12.84 -23.93
CA ALA A 79 5.45 -11.40 -23.83
C ALA A 79 4.13 -10.95 -24.45
N GLY A 80 3.33 -10.22 -23.69
CA GLY A 80 2.03 -9.71 -24.12
C GLY A 80 1.96 -8.20 -23.99
N GLY A 81 1.27 -7.54 -24.92
CA GLY A 81 1.03 -6.10 -24.84
C GLY A 81 0.50 -5.53 -26.15
N SER A 82 0.90 -4.29 -26.44
CA SER A 82 0.67 -3.66 -27.74
C SER A 82 1.92 -3.86 -28.59
N LEU A 83 2.00 -5.01 -29.27
CA LEU A 83 3.15 -5.46 -30.06
C LEU A 83 2.82 -5.49 -31.56
N PHE A 84 3.74 -4.98 -32.39
CA PHE A 84 3.57 -4.84 -33.83
C PHE A 84 4.75 -5.47 -34.58
N PHE A 85 4.60 -6.72 -35.01
CA PHE A 85 5.64 -7.39 -35.79
C PHE A 85 5.43 -7.09 -37.28
N ASP A 86 6.49 -6.71 -37.99
CA ASP A 86 6.47 -6.55 -39.44
C ASP A 86 6.54 -7.95 -40.09
N ASP A 87 5.37 -8.53 -40.37
CA ASP A 87 5.22 -9.80 -41.08
C ASP A 87 4.89 -9.62 -42.58
N GLY A 88 4.99 -8.38 -43.09
CA GLY A 88 4.64 -8.04 -44.46
C GLY A 88 3.13 -8.01 -44.77
N SER A 89 2.26 -8.17 -43.77
CA SER A 89 0.79 -8.16 -43.93
C SER A 89 0.11 -6.81 -43.63
N ASN A 90 0.89 -5.75 -43.38
CA ASN A 90 0.50 -4.41 -42.92
C ASN A 90 0.00 -4.38 -41.46
N ASP A 91 0.86 -3.94 -40.53
CA ASP A 91 0.54 -3.38 -39.19
C ASP A 91 -0.60 -4.05 -38.39
N VAL A 92 -0.80 -5.37 -38.49
CA VAL A 92 -1.72 -6.07 -37.60
C VAL A 92 -0.97 -6.33 -36.29
N PRO A 93 -1.46 -5.85 -35.13
CA PRO A 93 -0.82 -6.15 -33.87
C PRO A 93 -0.81 -7.66 -33.66
N GLN A 94 0.36 -8.23 -33.38
CA GLN A 94 0.54 -9.65 -33.06
C GLN A 94 0.82 -9.75 -31.57
N MET A 95 -0.16 -9.33 -30.76
CA MET A 95 -0.05 -8.87 -29.35
C MET A 95 0.58 -9.83 -28.34
N ILE A 96 1.00 -11.02 -28.77
CA ILE A 96 1.63 -12.06 -28.00
C ILE A 96 2.86 -12.57 -28.76
N ALA A 97 4.00 -12.57 -28.08
CA ALA A 97 5.26 -13.07 -28.57
C ALA A 97 5.83 -14.13 -27.63
N TYR A 98 6.73 -14.95 -28.14
CA TYR A 98 7.53 -15.87 -27.36
C TYR A 98 9.01 -15.73 -27.67
N LEU A 99 9.85 -16.12 -26.72
CA LEU A 99 11.30 -16.20 -26.83
C LEU A 99 11.76 -17.54 -26.26
N ASP A 100 12.33 -18.37 -27.13
CA ASP A 100 12.96 -19.65 -26.77
C ASP A 100 14.48 -19.48 -26.86
N GLY A 101 15.14 -19.43 -25.70
CA GLY A 101 16.57 -19.15 -25.57
C GLY A 101 16.93 -17.67 -25.71
N ASP A 102 18.08 -17.40 -26.32
CA ASP A 102 18.59 -16.03 -26.54
C ASP A 102 18.26 -15.53 -27.94
N GLY A 103 17.95 -14.23 -28.07
CA GLY A 103 17.81 -13.54 -29.35
C GLY A 103 16.45 -12.89 -29.57
N ALA A 104 15.92 -13.00 -30.79
CA ALA A 104 14.74 -12.23 -31.22
C ALA A 104 13.42 -12.87 -30.78
N TRP A 105 12.54 -12.03 -30.23
CA TRP A 105 11.14 -12.35 -29.97
C TRP A 105 10.39 -12.70 -31.27
N GLN A 106 9.50 -13.67 -31.20
CA GLN A 106 8.71 -14.15 -32.34
C GLN A 106 7.21 -14.11 -32.02
N PRO A 107 6.33 -13.81 -33.00
CA PRO A 107 4.88 -13.85 -32.76
C PRO A 107 4.41 -15.28 -32.45
N LEU A 108 3.61 -15.45 -31.40
CA LEU A 108 3.08 -16.76 -31.01
C LEU A 108 1.88 -17.13 -31.88
N GLY A 109 1.98 -18.22 -32.64
CA GLY A 109 0.82 -18.82 -33.30
C GLY A 109 0.10 -17.95 -34.34
N GLY A 110 0.81 -17.01 -34.96
CA GLY A 110 0.22 -16.00 -35.85
C GLY A 110 -0.49 -14.86 -35.12
N GLY A 111 -0.29 -14.76 -33.79
CA GLY A 111 -0.64 -13.67 -32.88
C GLY A 111 -2.12 -13.53 -32.52
N LEU A 112 -2.42 -12.47 -31.76
CA LEU A 112 -3.78 -12.09 -31.35
C LEU A 112 -4.06 -10.68 -31.86
N ARG A 113 -5.29 -10.43 -32.31
CA ARG A 113 -5.67 -9.18 -32.97
C ARG A 113 -6.93 -8.56 -32.38
N GLY A 114 -7.00 -7.24 -32.41
CA GLY A 114 -8.21 -6.48 -32.10
C GLY A 114 -8.99 -6.10 -33.35
N TRP A 115 -10.02 -5.29 -33.14
CA TRP A 115 -10.81 -4.70 -34.22
C TRP A 115 -10.19 -3.36 -34.62
N PHE A 116 -10.36 -2.89 -35.86
CA PHE A 116 -9.72 -1.63 -36.31
C PHE A 116 -10.04 -0.42 -35.39
N GLU A 117 -11.26 -0.35 -34.86
CA GLU A 117 -11.71 0.70 -33.94
C GLU A 117 -11.27 0.45 -32.48
N CYS A 118 -10.92 -0.79 -32.15
CA CYS A 118 -10.48 -1.23 -30.83
C CYS A 118 -9.24 -2.13 -31.01
N PRO A 119 -8.04 -1.54 -31.21
CA PRO A 119 -6.87 -2.26 -31.69
C PRO A 119 -6.46 -3.41 -30.78
N GLY A 120 -6.89 -3.41 -29.51
CA GLY A 120 -6.69 -4.47 -28.54
C GLY A 120 -5.28 -4.48 -27.95
N GLU A 121 -5.15 -5.13 -26.80
CA GLU A 121 -3.88 -5.41 -26.15
C GLU A 121 -3.99 -6.71 -25.35
N VAL A 122 -2.85 -7.34 -25.05
CA VAL A 122 -2.75 -8.40 -24.04
C VAL A 122 -2.36 -7.76 -22.70
N ASP A 123 -3.14 -8.03 -21.66
CA ASP A 123 -2.96 -7.47 -20.32
C ASP A 123 -2.43 -8.51 -19.31
N ALA A 124 -2.69 -9.80 -19.53
CA ALA A 124 -2.22 -10.86 -18.65
C ALA A 124 -1.94 -12.16 -19.43
N ILE A 125 -0.93 -12.90 -18.96
CA ILE A 125 -0.56 -14.22 -19.46
C ILE A 125 -0.43 -15.15 -18.27
N HIS A 126 -0.99 -16.35 -18.39
CA HIS A 126 -0.78 -17.45 -17.48
C HIS A 126 -0.31 -18.67 -18.27
N VAL A 127 0.78 -19.29 -17.85
CA VAL A 127 1.32 -20.51 -18.46
C VAL A 127 1.00 -21.69 -17.53
N ASP A 128 0.30 -22.68 -18.06
CA ASP A 128 -0.07 -23.91 -17.35
C ASP A 128 0.44 -25.12 -18.14
N GLY A 129 1.58 -25.67 -17.71
CA GLY A 129 2.29 -26.70 -18.46
C GLY A 129 2.69 -26.21 -19.86
N ASP A 130 2.13 -26.84 -20.88
CA ASP A 130 2.34 -26.50 -22.30
C ASP A 130 1.25 -25.54 -22.86
N ASP A 131 0.22 -25.23 -22.06
CA ASP A 131 -0.88 -24.36 -22.45
C ASP A 131 -0.58 -22.91 -22.02
N VAL A 132 -0.85 -21.94 -22.90
CA VAL A 132 -0.71 -20.52 -22.59
C VAL A 132 -2.07 -19.85 -22.63
N VAL A 133 -2.58 -19.45 -21.47
CA VAL A 133 -3.82 -18.68 -21.34
C VAL A 133 -3.49 -17.20 -21.43
N VAL A 134 -4.16 -16.51 -22.34
CA VAL A 134 -3.91 -15.09 -22.63
C VAL A 134 -5.19 -14.30 -22.43
N ALA A 135 -5.07 -13.17 -21.73
CA ALA A 135 -6.16 -12.26 -21.42
C ALA A 135 -5.85 -10.83 -21.88
N GLY A 136 -6.89 -10.12 -22.29
CA GLY A 136 -6.78 -8.73 -22.69
C GLY A 136 -8.06 -8.21 -23.34
N THR A 137 -7.90 -7.33 -24.32
CA THR A 137 -8.99 -6.68 -25.06
C THR A 137 -9.02 -7.05 -26.56
N PHE A 138 -8.25 -8.06 -26.96
CA PHE A 138 -8.25 -8.61 -28.31
C PHE A 138 -9.58 -9.29 -28.66
N THR A 139 -9.89 -9.34 -29.95
CA THR A 139 -11.20 -9.79 -30.46
C THR A 139 -11.13 -10.95 -31.46
N ALA A 140 -9.93 -11.40 -31.81
CA ALA A 140 -9.75 -12.59 -32.64
C ALA A 140 -8.38 -13.25 -32.48
N ALA A 141 -8.34 -14.53 -32.84
CA ALA A 141 -7.14 -15.33 -32.98
C ALA A 141 -7.14 -16.08 -34.34
N PRO A 142 -5.96 -16.40 -34.92
CA PRO A 142 -5.85 -17.22 -36.10
C PRO A 142 -6.43 -18.64 -35.92
N PRO A 143 -6.86 -19.30 -37.02
CA PRO A 143 -6.96 -18.71 -38.35
C PRO A 143 -8.13 -17.73 -38.49
N ASP A 144 -9.30 -18.01 -37.89
CA ASP A 144 -10.52 -17.20 -38.00
C ASP A 144 -11.39 -17.26 -36.73
N LEU A 145 -10.77 -17.47 -35.57
CA LEU A 145 -11.47 -17.58 -34.30
C LEU A 145 -11.89 -16.18 -33.81
N GLN A 146 -13.19 -15.96 -33.67
CA GLN A 146 -13.78 -14.75 -33.08
C GLN A 146 -14.07 -15.01 -31.61
N LEU A 147 -13.38 -14.28 -30.74
CA LEU A 147 -13.47 -14.41 -29.28
C LEU A 147 -13.16 -13.05 -28.67
N THR A 148 -13.58 -12.77 -27.44
CA THR A 148 -13.18 -11.52 -26.77
C THR A 148 -12.36 -11.82 -25.52
N GLY A 149 -11.13 -11.29 -25.50
CA GLY A 149 -10.34 -11.03 -24.30
C GLY A 149 -9.87 -12.23 -23.49
N LEU A 150 -10.14 -13.47 -23.93
CA LEU A 150 -9.67 -14.68 -23.25
C LEU A 150 -9.48 -15.83 -24.26
N ALA A 151 -8.25 -16.28 -24.41
CA ALA A 151 -7.87 -17.37 -25.32
C ALA A 151 -6.85 -18.29 -24.68
N ARG A 152 -6.70 -19.48 -25.25
CA ARG A 152 -5.67 -20.46 -24.89
C ARG A 152 -4.91 -20.88 -26.14
N TRP A 153 -3.59 -20.79 -26.10
CA TRP A 153 -2.71 -21.38 -27.10
C TRP A 153 -2.25 -22.76 -26.64
N ARG A 154 -2.30 -23.73 -27.56
CA ARG A 154 -1.67 -25.04 -27.40
C ARG A 154 -0.76 -25.31 -28.60
N ALA A 155 0.47 -25.73 -28.34
CA ALA A 155 1.43 -26.01 -29.42
C ALA A 155 0.95 -27.12 -30.38
N SER A 156 0.10 -28.04 -29.89
CA SER A 156 -0.40 -29.18 -30.67
C SER A 156 -1.38 -28.79 -31.79
N ASP A 157 -2.26 -27.83 -31.54
CA ASP A 157 -3.43 -27.57 -32.39
C ASP A 157 -3.86 -26.10 -32.46
N GLY A 158 -3.15 -25.19 -31.81
CA GLY A 158 -3.27 -23.75 -32.00
C GLY A 158 -4.14 -23.02 -30.98
N TRP A 159 -4.82 -21.96 -31.43
CA TRP A 159 -5.65 -21.11 -30.57
C TRP A 159 -7.05 -21.69 -30.34
N HIS A 160 -7.50 -21.63 -29.09
CA HIS A 160 -8.83 -22.00 -28.64
C HIS A 160 -9.44 -20.86 -27.82
N ALA A 161 -10.77 -20.71 -27.89
CA ALA A 161 -11.50 -19.86 -26.96
C ALA A 161 -11.55 -20.53 -25.58
N VAL A 162 -11.68 -19.73 -24.52
CA VAL A 162 -11.86 -20.21 -23.14
C VAL A 162 -13.20 -19.71 -22.63
N ALA A 163 -13.86 -20.47 -21.76
CA ALA A 163 -15.23 -20.20 -21.31
C ALA A 163 -16.22 -20.19 -22.50
N SER A 164 -16.39 -21.36 -23.14
CA SER A 164 -17.20 -21.56 -24.35
C SER A 164 -16.53 -21.05 -25.64
N THR A 165 -17.31 -20.77 -26.68
CA THR A 165 -16.81 -20.48 -28.04
C THR A 165 -16.36 -19.05 -28.27
N ARG A 166 -16.50 -18.14 -27.29
CA ARG A 166 -16.33 -16.69 -27.51
C ARG A 166 -15.60 -15.89 -26.43
N GLY A 167 -15.09 -16.50 -25.35
CA GLY A 167 -14.41 -15.73 -24.29
C GLY A 167 -15.40 -14.95 -23.40
N VAL A 168 -15.05 -13.72 -23.02
CA VAL A 168 -15.94 -12.84 -22.23
C VAL A 168 -16.80 -11.94 -23.12
N HIS A 169 -17.86 -11.32 -22.60
CA HIS A 169 -18.74 -10.50 -23.45
C HIS A 169 -19.40 -9.33 -22.72
N GLN A 170 -19.64 -8.24 -23.45
CA GLN A 170 -20.39 -7.06 -22.99
C GLN A 170 -21.25 -6.50 -24.14
N GLU A 171 -22.50 -6.14 -23.85
CA GLU A 171 -23.41 -5.45 -24.77
C GLU A 171 -23.71 -4.01 -24.33
N PRO A 172 -23.63 -3.01 -25.24
CA PRO A 172 -23.05 -3.10 -26.59
C PRO A 172 -21.55 -3.42 -26.52
N THR A 173 -21.03 -4.12 -27.52
CA THR A 173 -19.58 -4.35 -27.67
C THR A 173 -18.90 -2.99 -27.88
N PHE A 174 -18.33 -2.43 -26.82
CA PHE A 174 -17.52 -1.22 -26.87
C PHE A 174 -16.05 -1.57 -26.63
N CYS A 175 -15.15 -0.71 -27.10
CA CYS A 175 -13.73 -0.82 -26.76
C CYS A 175 -13.56 -0.92 -25.24
N GLY A 176 -12.79 -1.93 -24.82
CA GLY A 176 -12.43 -2.15 -23.42
C GLY A 176 -13.18 -3.28 -22.71
N ALA A 177 -14.11 -3.98 -23.37
CA ALA A 177 -14.54 -5.29 -22.88
C ALA A 177 -13.38 -6.29 -22.98
N GLY A 178 -13.11 -7.02 -21.90
CA GLY A 178 -11.92 -7.87 -21.83
C GLY A 178 -11.54 -8.28 -20.42
N VAL A 179 -10.53 -9.14 -20.35
CA VAL A 179 -9.96 -9.63 -19.10
C VAL A 179 -8.66 -8.87 -18.83
N ARG A 180 -8.55 -8.24 -17.67
CA ARG A 180 -7.39 -7.46 -17.22
C ARG A 180 -6.52 -8.24 -16.24
N ALA A 181 -7.13 -9.15 -15.49
CA ALA A 181 -6.46 -9.93 -14.46
C ALA A 181 -6.78 -11.42 -14.64
N LEU A 182 -5.74 -12.24 -14.58
CA LEU A 182 -5.82 -13.70 -14.54
C LEU A 182 -5.20 -14.19 -13.25
N LEU A 183 -5.87 -15.13 -12.59
CA LEU A 183 -5.36 -15.83 -11.43
C LEU A 183 -5.67 -17.31 -11.57
N ALA A 184 -4.64 -18.16 -11.57
CA ALA A 184 -4.82 -19.58 -11.37
C ALA A 184 -5.07 -19.85 -9.89
N ALA A 185 -6.12 -20.61 -9.59
CA ALA A 185 -6.52 -21.03 -8.26
C ALA A 185 -6.83 -22.53 -8.30
N ASP A 186 -5.87 -23.34 -7.86
CA ASP A 186 -5.88 -24.79 -8.06
C ASP A 186 -6.00 -25.14 -9.55
N ASP A 187 -6.98 -25.98 -9.94
CA ASP A 187 -7.24 -26.36 -11.34
C ASP A 187 -8.13 -25.34 -12.09
N ASP A 188 -8.51 -24.24 -11.44
CA ASP A 188 -9.46 -23.27 -11.98
C ASP A 188 -8.80 -21.92 -12.30
N LEU A 189 -9.42 -21.19 -13.22
CA LEU A 189 -9.04 -19.82 -13.56
C LEU A 189 -10.05 -18.83 -12.98
N ILE A 190 -9.56 -17.86 -12.21
CA ILE A 190 -10.32 -16.68 -11.84
C ILE A 190 -9.95 -15.55 -12.80
N VAL A 191 -10.95 -15.03 -13.48
CA VAL A 191 -10.77 -13.94 -14.46
C VAL A 191 -11.43 -12.68 -13.93
N GLY A 192 -10.71 -11.55 -14.05
CA GLY A 192 -11.13 -10.22 -13.64
C GLY A 192 -11.03 -9.24 -14.78
N GLY A 193 -12.02 -8.36 -14.96
CA GLY A 193 -11.94 -7.33 -15.99
C GLY A 193 -13.24 -6.58 -16.16
N ARG A 194 -13.54 -6.24 -17.42
CA ARG A 194 -14.75 -5.55 -17.82
C ARG A 194 -15.56 -6.45 -18.75
N PHE A 195 -16.59 -7.08 -18.22
CA PHE A 195 -17.48 -7.96 -18.98
C PHE A 195 -18.80 -8.18 -18.23
N ALA A 196 -19.86 -8.51 -18.97
CA ALA A 196 -21.18 -8.86 -18.43
C ALA A 196 -21.37 -10.38 -18.31
N SER A 197 -20.72 -11.16 -19.18
CA SER A 197 -20.74 -12.62 -19.15
C SER A 197 -19.37 -13.21 -19.47
N ALA A 198 -19.13 -14.42 -18.99
CA ALA A 198 -18.06 -15.30 -19.43
C ALA A 198 -18.71 -16.50 -20.13
N GLY A 199 -18.42 -16.64 -21.43
CA GLY A 199 -19.23 -17.45 -22.33
C GLY A 199 -20.70 -17.03 -22.31
N ASP A 200 -21.56 -18.03 -22.19
CA ASP A 200 -23.02 -17.85 -22.11
C ASP A 200 -23.53 -17.65 -20.67
N VAL A 201 -22.63 -17.62 -19.68
CA VAL A 201 -22.97 -17.49 -18.26
C VAL A 201 -22.84 -16.03 -17.82
N ALA A 202 -23.92 -15.47 -17.28
CA ALA A 202 -23.92 -14.15 -16.67
C ALA A 202 -23.02 -14.13 -15.43
N ALA A 203 -21.80 -13.63 -15.60
CA ALA A 203 -20.78 -13.45 -14.59
C ALA A 203 -20.12 -12.12 -14.90
N ALA A 204 -20.50 -11.07 -14.17
CA ALA A 204 -20.06 -9.72 -14.50
C ALA A 204 -18.75 -9.38 -13.78
N ASN A 205 -17.73 -9.00 -14.56
CA ASN A 205 -16.41 -8.51 -14.17
C ASN A 205 -15.51 -9.48 -13.39
N VAL A 206 -16.08 -10.50 -12.75
CA VAL A 206 -15.33 -11.62 -12.15
C VAL A 206 -16.04 -12.94 -12.45
N ALA A 207 -15.30 -13.94 -12.93
CA ALA A 207 -15.81 -15.29 -13.13
C ALA A 207 -14.78 -16.34 -12.69
N ARG A 208 -15.26 -17.48 -12.20
CA ARG A 208 -14.46 -18.69 -12.01
C ARG A 208 -14.73 -19.63 -13.18
N ILE A 209 -13.67 -20.10 -13.83
CA ILE A 209 -13.73 -21.01 -14.98
C ILE A 209 -13.00 -22.28 -14.54
N ALA A 210 -13.72 -23.39 -14.47
CA ALA A 210 -13.12 -24.66 -14.09
C ALA A 210 -12.27 -25.26 -15.23
N ALA A 211 -11.46 -26.27 -14.92
CA ALA A 211 -10.64 -26.97 -15.92
C ALA A 211 -11.45 -27.56 -17.10
N ASP A 212 -12.71 -27.94 -16.87
CA ASP A 212 -13.66 -28.40 -17.89
C ASP A 212 -14.41 -27.26 -18.61
N GLU A 213 -13.96 -26.03 -18.39
CA GLU A 213 -14.53 -24.75 -18.85
C GLU A 213 -15.91 -24.41 -18.28
N ALA A 214 -16.39 -25.12 -17.25
CA ALA A 214 -17.60 -24.73 -16.55
C ALA A 214 -17.42 -23.36 -15.88
N VAL A 215 -18.26 -22.40 -16.29
CA VAL A 215 -18.24 -21.05 -15.72
C VAL A 215 -19.16 -20.99 -14.50
N THR A 216 -18.57 -20.65 -13.35
CA THR A 216 -19.30 -20.36 -12.11
C THR A 216 -19.24 -18.86 -11.84
N PRO A 217 -20.38 -18.16 -11.76
CA PRO A 217 -20.39 -16.78 -11.29
C PRO A 217 -20.00 -16.77 -9.82
N LEU A 218 -19.03 -15.94 -9.45
CA LEU A 218 -18.70 -15.74 -8.04
C LEU A 218 -19.79 -14.88 -7.37
N PRO A 219 -20.16 -15.15 -6.11
CA PRO A 219 -21.31 -14.53 -5.46
C PRO A 219 -21.29 -13.02 -5.63
N SER A 220 -22.39 -12.48 -6.17
CA SER A 220 -22.67 -11.05 -6.17
C SER A 220 -24.06 -10.85 -5.58
N PRO A 221 -24.26 -9.85 -4.71
CA PRO A 221 -25.57 -9.54 -4.15
C PRO A 221 -26.62 -9.06 -5.18
N ARG A 222 -26.31 -9.03 -6.49
CA ARG A 222 -27.33 -8.99 -7.55
C ARG A 222 -27.11 -10.08 -8.61
N PRO A 223 -28.14 -10.89 -8.94
CA PRO A 223 -28.07 -11.93 -9.97
C PRO A 223 -27.92 -11.38 -11.41
N THR A 224 -27.77 -10.07 -11.58
CA THR A 224 -27.59 -9.42 -12.89
C THR A 224 -26.41 -8.47 -12.97
N ARG A 225 -25.66 -8.22 -11.87
CA ARG A 225 -24.47 -7.35 -11.86
C ARG A 225 -23.52 -7.77 -10.72
N GLY A 226 -22.29 -8.11 -11.08
CA GLY A 226 -21.17 -8.47 -10.21
C GLY A 226 -20.66 -7.27 -9.41
N VAL A 227 -19.36 -7.20 -9.17
CA VAL A 227 -18.71 -5.96 -8.75
C VAL A 227 -18.91 -4.92 -9.86
N THR A 228 -19.66 -3.83 -9.65
CA THR A 228 -19.98 -2.86 -10.71
C THR A 228 -19.87 -1.40 -10.28
N GLY A 229 -18.88 -0.64 -10.77
CA GLY A 229 -18.82 0.83 -10.66
C GLY A 229 -19.82 1.59 -11.55
N ALA A 230 -20.04 2.87 -11.22
CA ALA A 230 -21.04 3.74 -11.85
C ALA A 230 -20.68 4.23 -13.26
N ASP A 231 -19.38 4.34 -13.62
CA ASP A 231 -18.88 4.90 -14.89
C ASP A 231 -17.80 4.05 -15.58
N GLY A 232 -17.89 2.72 -15.48
CA GLY A 232 -16.98 1.78 -16.15
C GLY A 232 -16.30 0.83 -15.18
N PRO A 233 -16.93 -0.32 -14.84
CA PRO A 233 -16.38 -1.25 -13.87
C PRO A 233 -15.16 -1.97 -14.43
N LEU A 234 -14.04 -1.88 -13.73
CA LEU A 234 -12.82 -2.58 -14.06
C LEU A 234 -12.30 -3.25 -12.79
N VAL A 235 -12.24 -4.57 -12.78
CA VAL A 235 -11.37 -5.27 -11.85
C VAL A 235 -9.96 -5.20 -12.45
N GLY A 236 -9.10 -4.42 -11.82
CA GLY A 236 -7.74 -4.13 -12.28
C GLY A 236 -6.72 -5.18 -11.86
N ALA A 237 -6.93 -5.81 -10.72
CA ALA A 237 -6.15 -6.95 -10.26
C ALA A 237 -7.00 -7.89 -9.40
N ILE A 238 -6.62 -9.17 -9.36
CA ILE A 238 -7.18 -10.19 -8.47
C ILE A 238 -6.03 -10.93 -7.80
N GLY A 239 -6.18 -11.25 -6.52
CA GLY A 239 -5.32 -12.17 -5.78
C GLY A 239 -6.13 -13.17 -4.96
N ALA A 240 -5.54 -14.31 -4.61
CA ALA A 240 -6.09 -15.25 -3.63
C ALA A 240 -5.15 -15.36 -2.43
N GLY A 241 -5.73 -15.53 -1.26
CA GLY A 241 -5.02 -15.86 -0.02
C GLY A 241 -5.80 -16.86 0.81
N ALA A 242 -5.25 -17.23 1.97
CA ALA A 242 -5.89 -18.16 2.90
C ALA A 242 -7.31 -17.73 3.33
N ASP A 243 -7.57 -16.42 3.31
CA ASP A 243 -8.83 -15.81 3.75
C ASP A 243 -9.80 -15.46 2.60
N GLY A 244 -9.52 -15.93 1.38
CA GLY A 244 -10.40 -15.75 0.22
C GLY A 244 -9.78 -14.96 -0.94
N LEU A 245 -10.64 -14.47 -1.83
CA LEU A 245 -10.24 -13.72 -3.03
C LEU A 245 -10.24 -12.22 -2.75
N VAL A 246 -9.27 -11.50 -3.27
CA VAL A 246 -9.19 -10.04 -3.23
C VAL A 246 -9.26 -9.50 -4.65
N ALA A 247 -10.10 -8.49 -4.88
CA ALA A 247 -10.17 -7.75 -6.14
C ALA A 247 -9.91 -6.26 -5.88
N THR A 248 -9.31 -5.57 -6.84
CA THR A 248 -9.06 -4.13 -6.79
C THR A 248 -9.58 -3.42 -8.03
N GLY A 249 -9.93 -2.13 -7.89
CA GLY A 249 -10.50 -1.29 -8.96
C GLY A 249 -11.56 -0.32 -8.44
N PRO A 250 -12.26 0.43 -9.30
CA PRO A 250 -13.45 1.19 -8.92
C PRO A 250 -14.65 0.24 -8.73
N LEU A 251 -14.67 -0.46 -7.60
CA LEU A 251 -15.62 -1.54 -7.31
C LEU A 251 -16.87 -0.98 -6.61
N ALA A 252 -18.09 -1.18 -7.10
CA ALA A 252 -19.27 -0.95 -6.25
C ALA A 252 -19.84 -2.27 -5.71
N ILE A 253 -20.09 -2.28 -4.40
CA ILE A 253 -20.60 -3.42 -3.64
C ILE A 253 -21.98 -3.01 -3.09
N ALA A 254 -22.99 -3.88 -3.22
CA ALA A 254 -24.32 -3.55 -2.74
C ALA A 254 -24.35 -3.37 -1.21
N GLY A 255 -24.97 -2.29 -0.73
CA GLY A 255 -25.09 -1.97 0.70
C GLY A 255 -24.02 -1.00 1.21
N LEU A 256 -22.93 -0.81 0.45
CA LEU A 256 -21.89 0.18 0.70
C LEU A 256 -22.08 1.31 -0.33
N GLY A 257 -22.49 2.50 0.12
CA GLY A 257 -22.72 3.61 -0.80
C GLY A 257 -21.41 4.08 -1.44
N GLY A 258 -21.27 3.93 -2.76
CA GLY A 258 -20.11 4.43 -3.53
C GLY A 258 -19.18 3.34 -4.05
N ASP A 259 -18.17 3.75 -4.83
CA ASP A 259 -17.10 2.89 -5.35
C ASP A 259 -16.00 2.73 -4.27
N VAL A 260 -15.54 1.50 -4.04
CA VAL A 260 -14.44 1.16 -3.14
C VAL A 260 -13.23 0.67 -3.95
N PRO A 261 -11.98 1.01 -3.56
CA PRO A 261 -10.78 0.69 -4.33
C PRO A 261 -10.37 -0.79 -4.26
N ALA A 262 -10.85 -1.53 -3.26
CA ALA A 262 -10.54 -2.94 -3.06
C ALA A 262 -11.65 -3.66 -2.28
N ALA A 263 -11.82 -4.96 -2.54
CA ALA A 263 -12.83 -5.80 -1.92
C ALA A 263 -12.29 -7.22 -1.70
N ARG A 264 -12.75 -7.89 -0.64
CA ARG A 264 -12.50 -9.31 -0.36
C ARG A 264 -13.77 -10.12 -0.50
N LEU A 265 -13.69 -11.29 -1.13
CA LEU A 265 -14.74 -12.30 -1.18
C LEU A 265 -14.40 -13.43 -0.21
N ASP A 266 -15.28 -13.65 0.77
CA ASP A 266 -15.25 -14.81 1.67
C ASP A 266 -16.57 -15.61 1.60
N ALA A 267 -16.79 -16.50 2.57
CA ALA A 267 -17.98 -17.36 2.61
C ALA A 267 -19.31 -16.58 2.68
N ASP A 268 -19.28 -15.36 3.22
CA ASP A 268 -20.46 -14.52 3.41
C ASP A 268 -20.68 -13.51 2.27
N GLY A 269 -19.72 -13.37 1.35
CA GLY A 269 -19.81 -12.53 0.16
C GLY A 269 -18.68 -11.50 0.03
N TRP A 270 -18.93 -10.45 -0.76
CA TRP A 270 -17.97 -9.36 -0.96
C TRP A 270 -18.03 -8.32 0.17
N HIS A 271 -16.87 -7.96 0.70
CA HIS A 271 -16.65 -6.93 1.73
C HIS A 271 -15.63 -5.92 1.23
N ALA A 272 -15.85 -4.62 1.45
CA ALA A 272 -14.85 -3.61 1.09
C ALA A 272 -13.60 -3.74 2.00
N LEU A 273 -12.42 -3.67 1.39
CA LEU A 273 -11.14 -3.63 2.12
C LEU A 273 -10.72 -2.20 2.48
N ALA A 274 -11.48 -1.20 2.02
CA ALA A 274 -11.23 0.21 2.27
C ALA A 274 -12.26 0.78 3.24
N ILE A 275 -11.72 1.46 4.25
CA ILE A 275 -12.37 2.23 5.31
C ILE A 275 -13.55 3.04 4.77
N ASP A 276 -14.61 3.14 5.57
CA ASP A 276 -15.79 3.99 5.34
C ASP A 276 -15.42 5.33 4.68
N PRO A 277 -15.93 5.66 3.48
CA PRO A 277 -15.64 6.92 2.78
C PRO A 277 -16.13 8.17 3.54
N ALA A 278 -16.96 8.04 4.58
CA ALA A 278 -17.26 9.12 5.52
C ALA A 278 -16.06 9.49 6.41
N ILE A 279 -15.13 8.56 6.62
CA ILE A 279 -13.84 8.79 7.28
C ILE A 279 -12.87 9.30 6.21
N VAL A 280 -13.04 10.55 5.81
CA VAL A 280 -12.05 11.24 4.97
C VAL A 280 -10.76 11.38 5.79
N LEU A 281 -9.86 10.40 5.71
CA LEU A 281 -8.51 10.36 6.31
C LEU A 281 -7.55 11.44 5.74
N ARG A 282 -8.05 12.52 5.15
CA ARG A 282 -7.20 13.57 4.56
C ARG A 282 -6.51 14.46 5.59
N GLU A 283 -6.79 14.29 6.87
CA GLU A 283 -6.32 15.15 7.96
C GLU A 283 -5.95 14.32 9.22
N VAL A 284 -5.38 13.12 9.03
CA VAL A 284 -4.81 12.32 10.13
C VAL A 284 -3.69 13.13 10.80
N ILE A 285 -3.79 13.26 12.12
CA ILE A 285 -2.81 13.98 12.94
C ILE A 285 -1.84 12.98 13.56
N ASP A 286 -2.39 11.88 14.08
CA ASP A 286 -1.63 10.88 14.80
C ASP A 286 -2.38 9.53 14.83
N VAL A 287 -1.64 8.44 15.01
CA VAL A 287 -2.15 7.06 15.01
C VAL A 287 -1.47 6.23 16.09
N ALA A 288 -2.26 5.51 16.89
CA ALA A 288 -1.76 4.50 17.82
C ALA A 288 -2.40 3.14 17.61
N ILE A 289 -1.63 2.09 17.87
CA ILE A 289 -2.10 0.71 17.94
C ILE A 289 -2.32 0.38 19.41
N ARG A 290 -3.54 -0.04 19.75
CA ARG A 290 -3.93 -0.42 21.11
C ARG A 290 -3.46 -1.84 21.42
N PRO A 291 -3.26 -2.20 22.70
CA PRO A 291 -2.82 -3.55 23.07
C PRO A 291 -3.77 -4.70 22.65
N ASP A 292 -5.03 -4.38 22.38
CA ASP A 292 -6.03 -5.32 21.84
C ASP A 292 -5.93 -5.51 20.31
N GLY A 293 -4.95 -4.87 19.65
CA GLY A 293 -4.73 -4.92 18.21
C GLY A 293 -5.62 -3.96 17.40
N THR A 294 -6.47 -3.17 18.05
CA THR A 294 -7.30 -2.16 17.39
C THR A 294 -6.53 -0.85 17.17
N TYR A 295 -7.01 -0.03 16.25
CA TYR A 295 -6.41 1.25 15.90
C TYR A 295 -7.13 2.40 16.61
N ALA A 296 -6.37 3.41 16.99
CA ALA A 296 -6.84 4.71 17.39
C ALA A 296 -6.27 5.76 16.43
N ILE A 297 -7.14 6.50 15.75
CA ILE A 297 -6.74 7.49 14.74
C ILE A 297 -7.29 8.85 15.17
N ALA A 298 -6.39 9.81 15.41
CA ALA A 298 -6.76 11.20 15.59
C ALA A 298 -6.77 11.90 14.22
N THR A 299 -7.82 12.67 13.95
CA THR A 299 -7.87 13.57 12.80
C THR A 299 -8.36 14.95 13.24
N GLN A 300 -8.29 15.94 12.36
CA GLN A 300 -8.85 17.27 12.61
C GLN A 300 -10.36 17.29 12.91
N ARG A 301 -11.07 16.17 12.70
CA ARG A 301 -12.51 16.03 12.96
C ARG A 301 -12.84 15.17 14.19
N GLY A 302 -11.83 14.63 14.88
CA GLY A 302 -12.01 13.88 16.12
C GLY A 302 -11.12 12.66 16.31
N LEU A 303 -11.58 11.70 17.09
CA LEU A 303 -10.91 10.43 17.35
C LEU A 303 -11.78 9.27 16.88
N TRP A 304 -11.17 8.30 16.20
CA TRP A 304 -11.80 7.05 15.80
C TRP A 304 -11.08 5.86 16.41
N VAL A 305 -11.83 4.89 16.93
CA VAL A 305 -11.26 3.68 17.53
C VAL A 305 -11.98 2.43 17.03
N GLY A 306 -11.22 1.38 16.75
CA GLY A 306 -11.75 0.08 16.31
C GLY A 306 -10.76 -0.69 15.44
N PRO A 307 -11.14 -1.88 14.95
CA PRO A 307 -10.37 -2.51 13.89
C PRO A 307 -10.42 -1.63 12.63
N LEU A 308 -9.41 -1.73 11.77
CA LEU A 308 -9.23 -0.80 10.65
C LEU A 308 -10.46 -0.76 9.72
N ASP A 309 -11.17 -1.88 9.58
CA ASP A 309 -12.37 -2.06 8.78
C ASP A 309 -13.69 -1.66 9.48
N ALA A 310 -13.66 -1.36 10.79
CA ALA A 310 -14.86 -0.99 11.56
C ALA A 310 -14.62 0.11 12.61
N LEU A 311 -13.80 1.11 12.28
CA LEU A 311 -13.55 2.29 13.11
C LEU A 311 -14.85 3.02 13.50
N GLN A 312 -15.01 3.33 14.80
CA GLN A 312 -16.14 4.09 15.33
C GLN A 312 -15.68 5.45 15.87
N PRO A 313 -16.42 6.55 15.64
CA PRO A 313 -16.08 7.86 16.19
C PRO A 313 -16.28 7.88 17.72
N VAL A 314 -15.38 8.54 18.44
CA VAL A 314 -15.49 8.77 19.88
C VAL A 314 -16.23 10.10 20.12
N PRO A 315 -17.45 10.10 20.69
CA PRO A 315 -18.23 11.32 20.86
C PRO A 315 -17.52 12.36 21.74
N GLY A 316 -17.68 13.65 21.40
CA GLY A 316 -17.09 14.75 22.17
C GLY A 316 -15.62 15.03 21.83
N THR A 317 -15.09 14.40 20.78
CA THR A 317 -13.72 14.62 20.29
C THR A 317 -13.65 15.53 19.07
N ASP A 318 -14.76 16.14 18.65
CA ASP A 318 -14.90 16.93 17.41
C ASP A 318 -13.92 18.13 17.26
N LEU A 319 -13.05 18.38 18.25
CA LEU A 319 -12.06 19.45 18.33
C LEU A 319 -10.60 18.93 18.39
N VAL A 320 -10.33 17.65 18.11
CA VAL A 320 -8.97 17.10 18.21
C VAL A 320 -8.06 17.74 17.15
N THR A 321 -7.09 18.55 17.60
CA THR A 321 -5.94 18.95 16.76
C THR A 321 -4.57 18.57 17.36
N GLY A 322 -4.51 17.58 18.26
CA GLY A 322 -3.28 17.17 18.96
C GLY A 322 -2.89 15.69 18.79
N VAL A 323 -1.93 15.25 19.60
CA VAL A 323 -1.31 13.92 19.64
C VAL A 323 -2.08 12.92 20.52
N LEU A 324 -1.78 11.63 20.39
CA LEU A 324 -2.35 10.54 21.17
C LEU A 324 -1.27 9.59 21.72
N ALA A 325 -1.57 8.98 22.86
CA ALA A 325 -0.73 7.95 23.47
C ALA A 325 -1.58 6.82 24.04
N THR A 326 -1.03 5.61 24.08
CA THR A 326 -1.68 4.48 24.77
C THR A 326 -1.16 4.38 26.19
N ALA A 327 -2.08 4.30 27.16
CA ALA A 327 -1.77 4.10 28.58
C ALA A 327 -2.43 2.81 29.05
N GLY A 328 -1.79 1.67 28.78
CA GLY A 328 -2.42 0.36 28.91
C GLY A 328 -3.58 0.22 27.93
N ALA A 329 -4.79 -0.09 28.42
CA ALA A 329 -5.98 -0.24 27.58
C ALA A 329 -6.60 1.10 27.14
N ASP A 330 -6.19 2.19 27.79
CA ASP A 330 -6.79 3.51 27.63
C ASP A 330 -6.03 4.33 26.59
N LEU A 331 -6.73 5.34 26.05
CA LEU A 331 -6.12 6.35 25.19
C LEU A 331 -6.01 7.66 25.94
N ILE A 332 -4.85 8.29 25.84
CA ILE A 332 -4.63 9.67 26.24
C ILE A 332 -4.62 10.51 24.98
N VAL A 333 -5.34 11.62 24.98
CA VAL A 333 -5.57 12.46 23.81
C VAL A 333 -5.33 13.91 24.20
N ALA A 334 -4.54 14.63 23.41
CA ALA A 334 -4.41 16.07 23.54
C ALA A 334 -5.37 16.79 22.58
N THR A 335 -6.17 17.70 23.10
CA THR A 335 -7.03 18.60 22.33
C THR A 335 -6.45 20.01 22.38
N ASN A 336 -5.72 20.40 21.34
CA ASN A 336 -5.27 21.78 21.19
C ASN A 336 -6.36 22.60 20.49
N ARG A 337 -6.84 23.66 21.14
CA ARG A 337 -7.77 24.61 20.54
C ARG A 337 -7.03 25.79 19.94
N ARG A 338 -6.95 25.82 18.60
CA ARG A 338 -6.26 26.87 17.84
C ARG A 338 -6.85 28.27 17.97
N ASP A 339 -8.08 28.40 18.48
CA ASP A 339 -8.74 29.70 18.59
C ASP A 339 -8.46 30.43 19.91
N VAL A 340 -7.95 29.70 20.91
CA VAL A 340 -7.63 30.23 22.24
C VAL A 340 -6.25 29.81 22.75
N ASP A 341 -5.45 29.13 21.91
CA ASP A 341 -4.13 28.59 22.22
C ASP A 341 -4.12 27.87 23.58
N ARG A 342 -5.00 26.86 23.73
CA ARG A 342 -5.08 26.03 24.95
C ARG A 342 -5.10 24.56 24.60
N GLY A 343 -4.26 23.77 25.27
CA GLY A 343 -4.32 22.32 25.29
C GLY A 343 -5.22 21.80 26.40
N GLU A 344 -5.87 20.67 26.17
CA GLU A 344 -6.48 19.87 27.22
C GLU A 344 -6.06 18.41 27.01
N VAL A 345 -5.76 17.71 28.09
CA VAL A 345 -5.43 16.27 28.03
C VAL A 345 -6.62 15.49 28.54
N LEU A 346 -7.10 14.56 27.71
CA LEU A 346 -8.26 13.71 27.96
C LEU A 346 -7.81 12.25 28.05
N ARG A 347 -8.51 11.46 28.87
CA ARG A 347 -8.40 10.01 28.96
C ARG A 347 -9.68 9.36 28.46
N TRP A 348 -9.57 8.41 27.55
CA TRP A 348 -10.66 7.56 27.11
C TRP A 348 -10.42 6.12 27.57
N ASP A 349 -11.34 5.59 28.38
CA ASP A 349 -11.25 4.25 28.99
C ASP A 349 -11.94 3.14 28.16
N GLY A 350 -12.33 3.46 26.92
CA GLY A 350 -13.15 2.58 26.08
C GLY A 350 -14.64 2.91 26.08
N ALA A 351 -15.12 3.72 27.04
CA ALA A 351 -16.52 4.11 27.16
C ALA A 351 -16.71 5.60 27.45
N THR A 352 -15.87 6.17 28.31
CA THR A 352 -16.01 7.53 28.84
C THR A 352 -14.77 8.35 28.52
N LEU A 353 -14.98 9.59 28.10
CA LEU A 353 -13.93 10.59 27.92
C LEU A 353 -13.88 11.48 29.18
N THR A 354 -12.73 11.51 29.85
CA THR A 354 -12.52 12.23 31.11
C THR A 354 -11.36 13.22 30.96
N SER A 355 -11.53 14.47 31.38
CA SER A 355 -10.45 15.44 31.40
C SER A 355 -9.43 15.13 32.51
N LEU A 356 -8.14 15.12 32.16
CA LEU A 356 -7.03 14.99 33.10
C LEU A 356 -6.47 16.35 33.51
N GLY A 357 -6.59 17.36 32.65
CA GLY A 357 -6.28 18.75 32.98
C GLY A 357 -6.21 19.69 31.79
N ALA A 358 -6.40 20.98 32.06
CA ALA A 358 -6.33 22.05 31.07
C ALA A 358 -5.01 22.81 31.17
N PHE A 359 -4.36 22.96 30.02
CA PHE A 359 -3.09 23.65 29.85
C PHE A 359 -3.32 25.08 29.38
N ASP A 360 -2.41 25.97 29.76
CA ASP A 360 -2.45 27.39 29.37
C ASP A 360 -1.93 27.64 27.95
N ASP A 361 -1.26 26.67 27.33
CA ASP A 361 -0.80 26.67 25.94
C ASP A 361 -0.85 25.25 25.34
N THR A 362 -0.16 25.05 24.22
CA THR A 362 -0.20 23.91 23.32
C THR A 362 0.50 22.69 23.89
N VAL A 363 -0.18 21.54 23.86
CA VAL A 363 0.42 20.22 24.12
C VAL A 363 0.96 19.66 22.80
N ALA A 364 2.28 19.50 22.71
CA ALA A 364 2.94 19.04 21.50
C ALA A 364 3.10 17.52 21.44
N GLU A 365 3.30 16.87 22.60
CA GLU A 365 3.69 15.47 22.69
C GLU A 365 3.07 14.81 23.93
N LEU A 366 2.72 13.52 23.81
CA LEU A 366 2.24 12.68 24.90
C LEU A 366 3.05 11.39 24.93
N ALA A 367 3.41 10.93 26.12
CA ALA A 367 3.99 9.62 26.31
C ALA A 367 3.47 8.93 27.57
N TRP A 368 3.53 7.60 27.57
CA TRP A 368 3.24 6.77 28.74
C TRP A 368 4.49 5.97 29.08
N ASP A 369 4.95 6.06 30.33
CA ASP A 369 6.17 5.37 30.78
C ASP A 369 5.88 4.03 31.50
N GLY A 370 4.62 3.61 31.53
CA GLY A 370 4.17 2.45 32.30
C GLY A 370 3.52 2.80 33.64
N ASP A 371 3.67 4.04 34.10
CA ASP A 371 3.24 4.48 35.43
C ASP A 371 2.59 5.88 35.45
N ALA A 372 3.04 6.79 34.59
CA ALA A 372 2.56 8.16 34.50
C ALA A 372 2.39 8.61 33.04
N VAL A 373 1.45 9.55 32.83
CA VAL A 373 1.32 10.26 31.57
C VAL A 373 2.31 11.42 31.59
N LEU A 374 3.14 11.49 30.57
CA LEU A 374 4.11 12.54 30.33
C LEU A 374 3.59 13.41 29.21
N VAL A 375 3.65 14.73 29.43
CA VAL A 375 3.13 15.72 28.51
C VAL A 375 4.23 16.73 28.25
N ALA A 376 4.47 17.05 26.99
CA ALA A 376 5.44 18.08 26.63
C ALA A 376 4.86 19.05 25.60
N GLY A 377 5.27 20.32 25.65
CA GLY A 377 4.67 21.37 24.84
C GLY A 377 5.14 22.77 25.22
N ASP A 378 4.42 23.79 24.76
CA ASP A 378 4.77 25.20 24.96
C ASP A 378 4.05 25.83 26.18
N PHE A 379 3.51 24.99 27.07
CA PHE A 379 2.71 25.40 28.23
C PHE A 379 3.57 25.69 29.49
N HIS A 380 2.99 26.44 30.43
CA HIS A 380 3.61 26.79 31.73
C HIS A 380 2.71 26.53 32.94
N ASP A 381 1.47 26.13 32.72
CA ASP A 381 0.52 25.80 33.77
C ASP A 381 -0.40 24.66 33.33
N VAL A 382 -0.74 23.79 34.29
CA VAL A 382 -1.83 22.81 34.14
C VAL A 382 -2.70 22.84 35.39
N ASP A 383 -3.95 23.28 35.25
CA ASP A 383 -4.91 23.47 36.34
C ASP A 383 -4.35 24.23 37.57
N GLY A 384 -3.53 25.26 37.36
CA GLY A 384 -2.90 26.03 38.43
C GLY A 384 -1.62 25.42 39.02
N VAL A 385 -1.17 24.28 38.49
CA VAL A 385 0.14 23.70 38.80
C VAL A 385 1.16 24.26 37.83
N ALA A 386 2.09 25.06 38.36
CA ALA A 386 3.21 25.60 37.59
C ALA A 386 4.11 24.45 37.10
N VAL A 387 4.31 24.41 35.78
CA VAL A 387 5.16 23.49 35.03
C VAL A 387 5.95 24.30 34.01
N ASP A 388 6.94 23.73 33.33
CA ASP A 388 7.72 24.48 32.32
C ASP A 388 7.95 23.61 31.08
N GLY A 389 6.94 23.54 30.21
CA GLY A 389 6.94 22.78 28.96
C GLY A 389 6.99 21.26 29.09
N PHE A 390 7.10 20.73 30.31
CA PHE A 390 7.06 19.30 30.61
C PHE A 390 6.29 19.05 31.91
N ALA A 391 5.33 18.14 31.87
CA ALA A 391 4.45 17.82 32.98
C ALA A 391 4.27 16.30 33.11
N ARG A 392 4.09 15.85 34.34
CA ARG A 392 3.79 14.44 34.65
C ARG A 392 2.49 14.32 35.44
N TYR A 393 1.57 13.52 34.92
CA TYR A 393 0.35 13.12 35.61
C TYR A 393 0.47 11.71 36.19
N ARG A 394 0.37 11.61 37.51
CA ARG A 394 0.43 10.35 38.25
C ARG A 394 -0.52 10.41 39.42
N ASP A 395 -1.27 9.32 39.66
CA ASP A 395 -2.15 9.17 40.82
C ASP A 395 -3.13 10.34 41.03
N GLY A 396 -3.64 10.91 39.94
CA GLY A 396 -4.62 12.00 39.98
C GLY A 396 -4.04 13.40 40.11
N ALA A 397 -2.72 13.57 40.06
CA ALA A 397 -2.06 14.84 40.27
C ALA A 397 -1.01 15.16 39.19
N TRP A 398 -0.94 16.44 38.82
CA TRP A 398 0.11 17.00 37.98
C TRP A 398 1.34 17.39 38.80
N SER A 399 2.51 17.27 38.19
CA SER A 399 3.80 17.65 38.77
C SER A 399 4.77 18.10 37.67
N ASP A 400 5.70 18.99 38.04
CA ASP A 400 6.85 19.37 37.22
C ASP A 400 8.04 18.44 37.53
N PRO A 401 8.38 17.49 36.63
CA PRO A 401 9.56 16.63 36.82
C PRO A 401 10.89 17.36 36.59
N GLY A 402 10.87 18.58 36.01
CA GLY A 402 12.04 19.34 35.61
C GLY A 402 12.93 18.64 34.57
N PHE A 403 14.10 19.22 34.29
CA PHE A 403 15.05 18.69 33.28
C PHE A 403 16.46 18.41 33.82
N GLY A 404 16.71 18.70 35.09
CA GLY A 404 18.04 18.66 35.71
C GLY A 404 18.96 19.81 35.27
N ALA A 405 19.85 20.25 36.16
CA ALA A 405 20.81 21.32 35.85
C ALA A 405 21.87 20.87 34.81
N PRO A 406 22.40 21.78 33.95
CA PRO A 406 22.16 23.22 33.90
C PRO A 406 20.97 23.62 32.98
N PHE A 407 20.11 22.68 32.62
CA PHE A 407 19.06 22.88 31.62
C PHE A 407 17.94 23.74 32.19
N ALA A 408 18.00 25.05 31.92
CA ALA A 408 17.09 25.99 32.52
C ALA A 408 15.80 26.16 31.71
N ARG A 409 15.86 26.24 30.36
CA ARG A 409 14.70 26.56 29.50
C ARG A 409 14.87 26.17 28.02
N PRO A 410 14.17 25.15 27.52
CA PRO A 410 13.96 24.91 26.10
C PRO A 410 12.78 25.73 25.53
N THR A 411 12.74 26.07 24.23
CA THR A 411 11.65 26.90 23.65
C THR A 411 11.16 26.52 22.26
N ALA A 412 11.25 25.25 21.83
CA ALA A 412 10.46 24.81 20.68
C ALA A 412 10.47 23.28 20.54
N LEU A 413 9.27 22.73 20.31
CA LEU A 413 8.96 21.34 19.96
C LEU A 413 9.71 20.28 20.79
N PHE A 414 8.99 19.72 21.74
CA PHE A 414 9.45 18.63 22.58
C PHE A 414 9.07 17.30 21.97
N ARG A 415 10.02 16.36 21.99
CA ARG A 415 9.78 14.95 21.72
C ARG A 415 10.06 14.17 22.98
N VAL A 416 9.22 13.18 23.26
CA VAL A 416 9.34 12.31 24.42
C VAL A 416 9.23 10.88 23.92
N ALA A 417 10.21 10.05 24.25
CA ALA A 417 10.15 8.62 24.01
C ALA A 417 10.39 7.88 25.32
N THR A 418 9.62 6.82 25.57
CA THR A 418 9.71 6.04 26.81
C THR A 418 10.23 4.64 26.52
N CYS A 419 10.93 4.06 27.49
CA CYS A 419 11.30 2.66 27.51
C CYS A 419 11.29 2.13 28.94
N ASP A 420 11.52 0.83 29.06
CA ASP A 420 11.69 0.12 30.33
C ASP A 420 12.85 0.64 31.19
N ARG A 421 13.77 1.42 30.61
CA ARG A 421 14.91 2.03 31.32
C ARG A 421 14.67 3.48 31.75
N GLY A 422 13.68 4.17 31.19
CA GLY A 422 13.46 5.58 31.47
C GLY A 422 12.83 6.35 30.32
N VAL A 423 13.02 7.67 30.35
CA VAL A 423 12.41 8.63 29.43
C VAL A 423 13.50 9.38 28.69
N VAL A 424 13.43 9.43 27.37
CA VAL A 424 14.26 10.31 26.55
C VAL A 424 13.45 11.54 26.18
N VAL A 425 14.02 12.73 26.38
CA VAL A 425 13.44 14.00 25.96
C VAL A 425 14.41 14.68 24.99
N GLY A 426 13.87 15.11 23.86
CA GLY A 426 14.57 15.88 22.83
C GLY A 426 13.88 17.20 22.57
N THR A 427 14.65 18.18 22.07
CA THR A 427 14.12 19.49 21.69
C THR A 427 14.76 19.96 20.39
N LEU A 428 14.15 20.92 19.70
CA LEU A 428 14.79 21.56 18.55
C LEU A 428 15.88 22.58 18.96
N GLY A 429 15.81 23.12 20.17
CA GLY A 429 16.79 24.05 20.72
C GLY A 429 16.30 24.85 21.93
N ASP A 430 17.19 25.68 22.48
CA ASP A 430 16.92 26.61 23.57
C ASP A 430 16.17 27.88 23.11
N ALA A 431 15.94 28.82 24.06
CA ALA A 431 15.37 30.16 23.85
C ALA A 431 15.98 30.97 22.68
N ALA A 432 17.21 30.68 22.30
CA ALA A 432 17.92 31.34 21.22
C ALA A 432 17.93 30.52 19.91
N GLY A 433 17.22 29.39 19.87
CA GLY A 433 17.21 28.44 18.76
C GLY A 433 18.53 27.66 18.65
N VAL A 434 19.34 27.64 19.71
CA VAL A 434 20.56 26.84 19.75
C VAL A 434 20.17 25.41 20.07
N PRO A 435 20.49 24.44 19.21
CA PRO A 435 20.22 23.04 19.50
C PRO A 435 20.79 22.66 20.88
N VAL A 436 20.15 21.73 21.58
CA VAL A 436 20.59 21.28 22.91
C VAL A 436 20.74 19.75 22.95
N PRO A 437 21.41 19.18 23.98
CA PRO A 437 21.55 17.74 24.09
C PRO A 437 20.22 17.03 24.32
N LEU A 438 20.15 15.79 23.83
CA LEU A 438 19.12 14.84 24.23
C LEU A 438 19.30 14.50 25.71
N ARG A 439 18.19 14.42 26.44
CA ARG A 439 18.17 14.13 27.87
C ARG A 439 17.56 12.76 28.12
N PHE A 440 18.15 12.02 29.04
CA PHE A 440 17.60 10.74 29.50
C PHE A 440 17.34 10.81 31.00
N HIS A 441 16.13 10.46 31.42
CA HIS A 441 15.75 10.38 32.82
C HIS A 441 15.54 8.92 33.22
N ASP A 442 16.29 8.46 34.22
CA ASP A 442 16.13 7.14 34.84
C ASP A 442 15.95 7.25 36.36
N ALA A 443 16.01 6.12 37.06
CA ALA A 443 15.88 6.08 38.52
C ALA A 443 16.95 6.86 39.29
N SER A 444 18.08 7.18 38.66
CA SER A 444 19.17 7.99 39.25
C SER A 444 19.08 9.48 38.91
N GLY A 445 18.14 9.86 38.04
CA GLY A 445 17.85 11.25 37.66
C GLY A 445 18.14 11.52 36.19
N TRP A 446 18.41 12.79 35.88
CA TRP A 446 18.63 13.25 34.51
C TRP A 446 20.10 13.17 34.07
N HIS A 447 20.32 12.69 32.85
CA HIS A 447 21.62 12.53 32.21
C HIS A 447 21.62 13.11 30.79
N ASP A 448 22.80 13.54 30.33
CA ASP A 448 23.01 13.84 28.92
C ASP A 448 23.26 12.56 28.13
N LEU A 449 22.61 12.43 26.96
CA LEU A 449 22.93 11.38 25.99
C LEU A 449 24.05 11.81 25.05
N ASP A 450 24.71 10.83 24.43
CA ASP A 450 25.84 10.98 23.49
C ASP A 450 26.96 11.93 23.98
N GLY A 451 27.22 11.94 25.29
CA GLY A 451 28.25 12.78 25.90
C GLY A 451 27.96 14.29 25.80
N GLY A 452 26.68 14.69 25.72
CA GLY A 452 26.26 16.08 25.62
C GLY A 452 26.37 16.65 24.21
N ARG A 453 26.44 15.77 23.19
CA ARG A 453 26.30 16.20 21.79
C ARG A 453 24.90 16.74 21.56
N VAL A 454 24.86 17.66 20.61
CA VAL A 454 23.73 18.53 20.41
C VAL A 454 22.94 18.05 19.20
N HIS A 455 21.67 17.74 19.40
CA HIS A 455 20.79 17.18 18.38
C HIS A 455 19.49 17.98 18.35
N ALA A 456 19.18 18.61 17.22
CA ALA A 456 17.83 19.15 17.01
C ALA A 456 16.92 17.97 16.65
N ALA A 457 16.31 17.37 17.67
CA ALA A 457 15.47 16.19 17.51
C ALA A 457 14.11 16.59 16.95
N VAL A 458 13.87 16.21 15.71
CA VAL A 458 12.57 16.42 15.04
C VAL A 458 11.60 15.29 15.39
N ASP A 459 12.12 14.10 15.68
CA ASP A 459 11.35 12.95 16.12
C ASP A 459 12.21 11.98 16.96
N LEU A 460 11.56 11.21 17.83
CA LEU A 460 12.18 10.20 18.70
C LEU A 460 11.37 8.91 18.69
N ALA A 461 12.04 7.78 18.52
CA ALA A 461 11.43 6.47 18.71
C ALA A 461 12.37 5.55 19.48
N ILE A 462 11.84 4.76 20.42
CA ILE A 462 12.59 3.69 21.07
C ILE A 462 11.94 2.36 20.69
N THR A 463 12.72 1.47 20.07
CA THR A 463 12.29 0.10 19.76
C THR A 463 13.47 -0.85 19.84
N ASP A 464 13.23 -2.09 20.26
CA ASP A 464 14.23 -3.16 20.37
C ASP A 464 15.51 -2.77 21.15
N GLY A 465 15.35 -1.96 22.21
CA GLY A 465 16.46 -1.48 23.03
C GLY A 465 17.39 -0.48 22.33
N ALA A 466 16.92 0.14 21.24
CA ALA A 466 17.61 1.21 20.54
C ALA A 466 16.76 2.48 20.49
N LEU A 467 17.40 3.63 20.72
CA LEU A 467 16.86 4.96 20.49
C LEU A 467 17.18 5.37 19.05
N TYR A 468 16.16 5.77 18.31
CA TYR A 468 16.24 6.38 16.98
C TYR A 468 15.84 7.85 17.09
N VAL A 469 16.61 8.71 16.44
CA VAL A 469 16.40 10.16 16.46
C VAL A 469 16.44 10.66 15.03
N ASP A 470 15.38 11.32 14.60
CA ASP A 470 15.40 12.11 13.37
C ASP A 470 16.01 13.48 13.69
N GLU A 471 17.19 13.73 13.13
CA GLU A 471 17.97 14.93 13.40
C GLU A 471 17.90 15.92 12.24
N ARG A 472 17.70 17.19 12.59
CA ARG A 472 17.79 18.30 11.63
C ARG A 472 18.97 19.21 11.94
N ALA A 473 20.09 18.97 11.28
CA ALA A 473 21.24 19.87 11.31
C ALA A 473 21.29 20.74 10.03
N PRO A 474 21.88 21.95 10.06
CA PRO A 474 22.10 22.73 8.85
C PRO A 474 22.90 21.94 7.80
N GLY A 475 22.24 21.59 6.69
CA GLY A 475 22.85 20.83 5.58
C GLY A 475 22.87 19.30 5.75
N ARG A 476 22.24 18.74 6.79
CA ARG A 476 22.07 17.29 6.98
C ARG A 476 20.72 16.97 7.65
N SER A 477 19.93 16.12 7.01
CA SER A 477 18.88 15.33 7.66
C SER A 477 19.41 13.91 7.79
N ALA A 478 19.44 13.37 9.00
CA ALA A 478 19.97 12.05 9.28
C ALA A 478 19.17 11.38 10.38
N ILE A 479 19.00 10.06 10.26
CA ILE A 479 18.52 9.22 11.36
C ILE A 479 19.75 8.72 12.11
N ALA A 480 19.86 9.07 13.39
CA ALA A 480 20.87 8.53 14.28
C ALA A 480 20.25 7.45 15.18
N ALA A 481 21.04 6.43 15.50
CA ALA A 481 20.60 5.31 16.32
C ALA A 481 21.63 4.98 17.41
N TRP A 482 21.17 4.83 18.65
CA TRP A 482 21.97 4.42 19.80
C TRP A 482 21.37 3.17 20.41
N ARG A 483 22.19 2.18 20.72
CA ARG A 483 21.78 1.07 21.58
C ARG A 483 22.05 1.45 23.03
N PHE A 484 21.06 1.22 23.89
CA PHE A 484 21.29 1.34 25.32
C PHE A 484 22.32 0.28 25.73
N GLY A 485 23.42 0.74 26.37
CA GLY A 485 24.41 -0.15 26.94
C GLY A 485 23.84 -0.96 28.12
N PRO A 486 24.59 -1.97 28.59
CA PRO A 486 24.27 -2.66 29.84
C PRO A 486 24.20 -1.71 31.04
#